data_AF-A0AAD8C3U3-F1
#
_entry.id   AF-A0AAD8C3U3-F1
#
_cell.length_a   1.000
_cell.length_b   1.000
_cell.length_c   1.000
_cell.angle_alpha   90.00
_cell.angle_beta   90.00
_cell.angle_gamma   90.00
#
_symmetry.space_group_name_H-M   'P 1'
#
loop_
_entity.id
_entity.type
_entity.pdbx_description
1 polymer ?
#
loop_
_entity_poly.entity_id
_entity_poly.type
_entity_poly.pdbx_seq_one_letter_code
_entity_poly.pdbx_strand_id
1 'polypeptide(L)' 'SGARAVTDNGFHSNHFYNYLLDQVSCQPNTSTLQDCHHSDWGHHDCVPGEEAGVICSS' A
#
# COMPACT_ATOMS: atom_id res chain seq x y z
N SER A 1 -5.90 -17.67 4.06
CA SER A 1 -6.19 -16.34 4.65
C SER A 1 -5.45 -15.31 3.84
N GLY A 2 -6.13 -14.24 3.43
CA GLY A 2 -5.55 -13.20 2.57
C GLY A 2 -6.45 -11.97 2.54
N ALA A 3 -5.93 -10.84 2.06
CA ALA A 3 -6.68 -9.61 1.95
C ALA A 3 -7.07 -9.35 0.48
N ARG A 4 -8.18 -8.62 0.27
CA ARG A 4 -8.61 -8.17 -1.07
C ARG A 4 -8.31 -6.68 -1.20
N ALA A 5 -7.73 -6.29 -2.33
CA ALA A 5 -7.46 -4.88 -2.63
C ALA A 5 -8.78 -4.08 -2.71
N VAL A 6 -8.75 -2.86 -2.21
CA VAL A 6 -9.80 -1.85 -2.42
C VAL A 6 -9.39 -1.00 -3.62
N THR A 7 -10.27 -0.86 -4.60
CA THR A 7 -10.01 -0.10 -5.84
C THR A 7 -10.86 1.16 -5.97
N ASP A 8 -11.77 1.42 -5.03
CA ASP A 8 -12.58 2.64 -5.00
C ASP A 8 -11.90 3.68 -4.11
N ASN A 9 -11.83 4.92 -4.63
CA ASN A 9 -11.32 6.16 -4.04
C ASN A 9 -10.46 5.94 -2.78
N GLY A 10 -9.14 5.94 -2.99
CA GLY A 10 -8.10 5.74 -1.97
C GLY A 10 -8.47 6.34 -0.63
N PHE A 11 -8.10 5.65 0.44
CA PHE A 11 -8.41 6.07 1.80
C PHE A 11 -7.89 7.49 2.03
N HIS A 12 -8.78 8.49 1.91
CA HIS A 12 -8.46 9.90 2.15
C HIS A 12 -8.25 10.10 3.66
N SER A 13 -7.10 9.67 4.16
CA SER A 13 -6.66 9.98 5.51
C SER A 13 -6.28 11.46 5.57
N ASN A 14 -6.73 12.18 6.59
CA ASN A 14 -6.39 13.60 6.78
C ASN A 14 -4.93 13.81 7.25
N HIS A 15 -4.03 12.88 6.90
CA HIS A 15 -2.64 12.87 7.37
C HIS A 15 -1.76 13.63 6.39
N PHE A 16 -0.96 14.54 6.92
CA PHE A 16 0.04 15.27 6.15
C PHE A 16 1.18 14.32 5.71
N TYR A 17 1.07 13.89 4.46
CA TYR A 17 2.07 13.34 3.53
C TYR A 17 3.36 12.79 4.12
N ASN A 18 3.34 11.53 4.54
CA ASN A 18 4.51 10.68 4.52
C ASN A 18 4.11 9.35 3.90
N TYR A 19 4.30 9.23 2.58
CA TYR A 19 4.16 7.93 1.92
C TYR A 19 5.50 7.21 2.04
N LEU A 20 5.47 5.96 2.48
CA LEU A 20 6.68 5.20 2.77
C LEU A 20 7.01 4.17 1.70
N LEU A 21 5.97 3.67 1.04
CA LEU A 21 6.04 2.60 0.05
C LEU A 21 5.28 3.03 -1.21
N ASP A 22 5.84 2.71 -2.36
CA ASP A 22 5.23 2.88 -3.67
C ASP A 22 5.54 1.64 -4.54
N GLN A 23 4.65 1.36 -5.51
CA GLN A 23 4.77 0.25 -6.46
C GLN A 23 4.95 -1.13 -5.79
N VAL A 24 4.24 -1.35 -4.67
CA VAL A 24 4.33 -2.59 -3.88
C VAL A 24 3.83 -3.79 -4.69
N SER A 25 4.70 -4.78 -4.88
CA SER A 25 4.43 -6.04 -5.57
C SER A 25 4.94 -7.23 -4.76
N CYS A 26 4.02 -8.02 -4.24
CA CYS A 26 4.31 -9.10 -3.30
C CYS A 26 4.31 -10.48 -3.97
N GLN A 27 5.20 -11.37 -3.50
CA GLN A 27 5.15 -12.78 -3.89
C GLN A 27 4.13 -13.55 -3.02
N PRO A 28 3.60 -14.71 -3.46
CA PRO A 28 2.57 -15.46 -2.74
C PRO A 28 2.90 -15.94 -1.31
N ASN A 29 4.14 -15.74 -0.85
CA ASN A 29 4.67 -16.23 0.42
C ASN A 29 5.34 -15.12 1.27
N THR A 30 5.22 -13.85 0.90
CA THR A 30 5.72 -12.73 1.72
C THR A 30 4.79 -12.50 2.90
N SER A 31 5.35 -12.42 4.11
CA SER A 31 4.58 -12.25 5.35
C SER A 31 4.32 -10.78 5.69
N THR A 32 5.17 -9.87 5.21
CA THR A 32 5.09 -8.44 5.52
C THR A 32 5.29 -7.59 4.26
N LEU A 33 4.71 -6.38 4.24
CA LEU A 33 4.76 -5.49 3.06
C LEU A 33 6.18 -4.99 2.76
N GLN A 34 7.04 -4.88 3.78
CA GLN A 34 8.45 -4.50 3.64
C GLN A 34 9.31 -5.57 2.94
N ASP A 35 8.83 -6.82 2.87
CA ASP A 35 9.54 -7.90 2.18
C ASP A 35 9.16 -8.00 0.70
N CYS A 36 8.15 -7.22 0.27
CA CYS A 36 7.71 -7.16 -1.10
C CYS A 36 8.67 -6.32 -1.95
N HIS A 37 8.62 -6.48 -3.27
CA HIS A 37 9.26 -5.51 -4.14
C HIS A 37 8.53 -4.17 -4.02
N HIS A 38 9.28 -3.08 -3.84
CA HIS A 38 8.77 -1.73 -3.75
C HIS A 38 9.91 -0.74 -4.08
N SER A 39 9.55 0.51 -4.37
CA SER A 39 10.53 1.62 -4.46
C SER A 39 11.28 1.82 -3.14
N ASP A 40 12.45 2.45 -3.14
CA ASP A 40 13.17 2.74 -1.88
C ASP A 40 12.27 3.46 -0.86
N TRP A 41 12.53 3.24 0.43
CA TRP A 41 11.72 3.83 1.50
C TRP A 41 11.61 5.35 1.38
N GLY A 42 10.38 5.86 1.31
CA GLY A 42 10.10 7.28 1.13
C GLY A 42 10.39 7.82 -0.28
N HIS A 43 10.83 6.96 -1.22
CA HIS A 43 10.89 7.30 -2.63
C HIS A 43 9.57 6.91 -3.30
N HIS A 44 8.74 7.92 -3.51
CA HIS A 44 7.43 7.77 -4.12
C HIS A 44 7.09 9.02 -4.92
N ASP A 45 6.22 8.87 -5.91
CA ASP A 45 5.52 9.98 -6.57
C ASP A 45 4.07 10.11 -6.12
N CYS A 46 3.68 9.39 -5.07
CA CYS A 46 2.31 9.35 -4.56
C CYS A 46 1.71 10.75 -4.33
N VAL A 47 0.50 10.95 -4.87
CA VAL A 47 -0.33 12.13 -4.66
C VAL A 47 -1.57 11.81 -3.80
N PRO A 48 -2.24 12.82 -3.20
CA PRO A 48 -3.50 12.57 -2.50
C PRO A 48 -4.50 11.83 -3.39
N GLY A 49 -5.05 10.72 -2.90
CA GLY A 49 -5.95 9.83 -3.63
C GLY A 49 -5.30 8.54 -4.15
N GLU A 50 -3.97 8.43 -4.10
CA GLU A 50 -3.23 7.20 -4.46
C GLU A 50 -3.00 6.27 -3.26
N GLU A 51 -3.64 6.54 -2.12
CA GLU A 51 -3.52 5.69 -0.93
C GLU A 51 -4.05 4.27 -1.18
N ALA A 52 -3.18 3.28 -1.05
CA ALA A 52 -3.55 1.87 -1.14
C ALA A 52 -4.24 1.37 0.15
N GLY A 53 -5.22 0.48 -0.01
CA GLY A 53 -5.84 -0.19 1.13
C GLY A 53 -6.46 -1.54 0.79
N VAL A 54 -6.77 -2.31 1.83
CA VAL A 54 -7.24 -3.70 1.71
C VAL A 54 -8.38 -4.01 2.68
N ILE A 55 -9.21 -4.98 2.31
CA ILE A 55 -10.20 -5.60 3.21
C ILE A 55 -9.68 -6.98 3.60
N CYS A 56 -9.53 -7.20 4.90
CA CYS A 56 -9.12 -8.50 5.45
C CYS A 56 -10.34 -9.42 5.63
N SER A 57 -10.16 -10.72 5.35
CA SER A 57 -11.10 -11.75 5.81
C SER A 57 -10.95 -11.96 7.32
N SER A 58 -12.06 -12.02 8.05
CA SER A 58 -12.10 -12.47 9.45
C SER A 58 -11.80 -13.96 9.58
#